data_AF-A0A7S2AJY5-F1
#
_entry.id   AF-A0A7S2AJY5-F1
#
_cell.length_a   1.000
_cell.length_b   1.000
_cell.length_c   1.000
_cell.angle_alpha   90.00
_cell.angle_beta   90.00
_cell.angle_gamma   90.00
#
_symmetry.space_group_name_H-M   'P 1'
#
loop_
_entity.id
_entity.type
_entity.pdbx_description
1 polymer ?
#
loop_
_entity_poly.entity_id
_entity_poly.type
_entity_poly.pdbx_seq_one_letter_code
_entity_poly.pdbx_strand_id
1 'polypeptide(L)'
;QVDYVAGPRLQAQRLPLAELPPPASGRLRVAIISDTHERHRQVTLPEADVLLHCGDILMSSSLARQQRGERVLGDFNEWLAGTPCKERIVVGGNHDIALQRLGMESAQELLSSATLLQDTFTVLPLAG
;
A
#
# COMPACT_ATOMS: atom_id res chain seq x y z
N GLN A 1 2.08 12.91 10.92
CA GLN A 1 2.63 12.09 12.03
C GLN A 1 2.38 10.64 11.68
N VAL A 2 3.18 9.73 12.22
CA VAL A 2 3.08 8.27 12.01
C VAL A 2 3.19 7.57 13.36
N ASP A 3 2.55 6.41 13.47
CA ASP A 3 2.74 5.53 14.61
C ASP A 3 3.88 4.57 14.27
N TYR A 4 5.04 4.80 14.89
CA TYR A 4 6.27 4.04 14.68
C TYR A 4 6.42 2.94 15.73
N VAL A 5 6.70 1.71 15.27
CA VAL A 5 6.91 0.55 16.13
C VAL A 5 8.28 -0.02 15.86
N ALA A 6 9.11 -0.17 16.91
CA ALA A 6 10.40 -0.84 16.81
C ALA A 6 10.82 -1.48 18.14
N GLY A 7 11.76 -2.41 18.05
CA GLY A 7 12.32 -3.10 19.21
C GLY A 7 11.43 -4.21 19.77
N PRO A 8 11.89 -4.90 20.83
CA PRO A 8 11.28 -6.15 21.30
C PRO A 8 9.94 -5.95 22.03
N ARG A 9 9.59 -4.71 22.40
CA ARG A 9 8.38 -4.41 23.17
C ARG A 9 7.17 -4.03 22.31
N LEU A 10 7.34 -3.87 20.99
CA LEU A 10 6.30 -3.54 20.00
C LEU A 10 5.32 -2.43 20.44
N GLN A 11 5.79 -1.43 21.19
CA GLN A 11 4.98 -0.29 21.58
C GLN A 11 5.03 0.79 20.49
N ALA A 12 3.88 1.27 20.07
CA ALA A 12 3.76 2.35 19.11
C ALA A 12 4.13 3.70 19.75
N GLN A 13 4.92 4.49 19.03
CA GLN A 13 5.27 5.86 19.36
C GLN A 13 4.81 6.77 18.23
N ARG A 14 4.07 7.83 18.57
CA ARG A 14 3.64 8.79 17.57
C ARG A 14 4.75 9.81 17.30
N LEU A 15 5.27 9.81 16.09
CA LEU A 15 6.39 10.65 15.67
C LEU A 15 6.05 11.48 14.43
N PRO A 16 6.59 12.70 14.28
CA PRO A 16 6.68 13.36 12.98
C PRO A 16 7.48 12.50 11.99
N LEU A 17 7.11 12.53 10.71
CA LEU A 17 7.80 11.73 9.68
C LEU A 17 9.30 12.06 9.59
N ALA A 18 9.62 13.35 9.72
CA ALA A 18 11.00 13.87 9.68
C ALA A 18 11.86 13.43 10.88
N GLU A 19 11.24 12.93 11.95
CA GLU A 19 11.91 12.48 13.18
C GLU A 19 12.02 10.95 13.26
N LEU A 20 11.63 10.23 12.19
CA LEU A 20 11.83 8.79 12.14
C LEU A 20 13.32 8.47 12.24
N PRO A 21 13.71 7.48 13.07
CA PRO A 21 15.10 7.06 13.13
C PRO A 21 15.55 6.52 11.76
N PRO A 22 16.86 6.49 11.47
CA PRO A 22 17.36 5.84 10.27
C PRO A 22 16.99 4.35 10.26
N PRO A 23 16.88 3.70 9.08
CA PRO A 23 16.71 2.26 8.98
C PRO A 23 17.78 1.53 9.78
N ALA A 24 17.37 0.61 10.65
CA ALA A 24 18.31 -0.16 11.47
C ALA A 24 18.98 -1.25 10.63
N SER A 25 20.29 -1.38 10.74
CA SER A 25 21.04 -2.43 10.04
C SER A 25 20.51 -3.82 10.41
N GLY A 26 20.38 -4.70 9.41
CA GLY A 26 19.84 -6.06 9.58
C GLY A 26 18.34 -6.12 9.90
N ARG A 27 17.59 -5.03 9.68
CA ARG A 27 16.13 -5.00 9.85
C ARG A 27 15.45 -4.42 8.62
N LEU A 28 14.28 -4.97 8.34
CA LEU A 28 13.38 -4.46 7.32
C LEU A 28 12.52 -3.32 7.88
N ARG A 29 12.33 -2.25 7.10
CA ARG A 29 11.34 -1.20 7.37
C ARG A 29 10.10 -1.41 6.51
N VAL A 30 8.95 -1.54 7.16
CA VAL A 30 7.65 -1.63 6.49
C VAL A 30 6.86 -0.36 6.76
N ALA A 31 6.44 0.33 5.70
CA ALA A 31 5.43 1.38 5.75
C ALA A 31 4.06 0.73 5.54
N ILE A 32 3.17 0.85 6.51
CA ILE A 32 1.83 0.25 6.45
C ILE A 32 0.80 1.39 6.42
N ILE A 33 -0.08 1.34 5.42
CA ILE A 33 -1.20 2.28 5.28
C ILE A 33 -2.45 1.49 4.85
N SER A 34 -3.60 2.14 4.96
CA SER A 34 -4.90 1.58 4.57
C SER A 34 -5.87 2.73 4.31
N ASP A 35 -7.07 2.43 3.79
CA ASP A 35 -8.22 3.35 3.80
C ASP A 35 -7.93 4.69 3.13
N THR A 36 -7.12 4.69 2.07
CA THR A 36 -6.74 5.92 1.40
C THR A 36 -7.92 6.60 0.75
N HIS A 37 -8.98 5.86 0.38
CA HIS A 37 -10.23 6.41 -0.13
C HIS A 37 -10.01 7.51 -1.19
N GLU A 38 -9.16 7.20 -2.18
CA GLU A 38 -8.78 8.07 -3.31
C GLU A 38 -7.88 9.26 -2.93
N ARG A 39 -7.40 9.32 -1.68
CA ARG A 39 -6.51 10.38 -1.16
C ARG A 39 -5.06 9.92 -1.04
N HIS A 40 -4.66 8.87 -1.75
CA HIS A 40 -3.30 8.34 -1.70
C HIS A 40 -2.23 9.40 -2.03
N ARG A 41 -2.52 10.38 -2.91
CA ARG A 41 -1.61 11.51 -3.19
C ARG A 41 -1.41 12.48 -2.02
N GLN A 42 -2.23 12.42 -0.97
CA GLN A 42 -2.08 13.19 0.27
C GLN A 42 -1.21 12.45 1.29
N VAL A 43 -0.83 11.20 1.01
CA VAL A 43 0.00 10.38 1.89
C VAL A 43 1.47 10.66 1.59
N THR A 44 2.20 11.11 2.61
CA THR A 44 3.65 11.17 2.58
C THR A 44 4.22 9.92 3.24
N LEU A 45 5.00 9.16 2.49
CA LEU A 45 5.65 7.94 2.97
C LEU A 45 7.11 8.20 3.32
N PRO A 46 7.66 7.54 4.35
CA PRO A 46 9.10 7.52 4.57
C PRO A 46 9.76 6.58 3.57
N GLU A 47 11.09 6.71 3.41
CA GLU A 47 11.87 5.62 2.81
C GLU A 47 11.64 4.34 3.61
N ALA A 48 11.26 3.28 2.90
CA ALA A 48 10.97 1.98 3.47
C ALA A 48 11.37 0.88 2.49
N ASP A 49 11.65 -0.30 2.99
CA ASP A 49 11.92 -1.44 2.12
C ASP A 49 10.61 -1.97 1.50
N VAL A 50 9.51 -1.89 2.25
CA VAL A 50 8.20 -2.39 1.83
C VAL A 50 7.12 -1.37 2.13
N LEU A 51 6.28 -1.09 1.13
CA LEU A 51 4.96 -0.50 1.33
C LEU A 51 3.91 -1.62 1.37
N LEU A 52 3.05 -1.61 2.38
CA LEU A 52 1.87 -2.46 2.48
C LEU A 52 0.61 -1.58 2.54
N HIS A 53 -0.24 -1.65 1.51
CA HIS A 53 -1.57 -1.04 1.52
C HIS A 53 -2.62 -2.10 1.86
N CYS A 54 -3.31 -1.96 2.99
CA CYS A 54 -4.23 -2.95 3.55
C CYS A 54 -5.69 -2.83 3.06
N GLY A 55 -5.88 -2.36 1.83
CA GLY A 55 -7.21 -2.19 1.21
C GLY A 55 -7.88 -0.83 1.43
N ASP A 56 -9.07 -0.71 0.86
CA ASP A 56 -9.91 0.50 0.83
C ASP A 56 -9.23 1.67 0.11
N ILE A 57 -8.79 1.39 -1.12
CA ILE A 57 -8.25 2.38 -2.05
C ILE A 57 -9.36 3.29 -2.55
N LEU A 58 -10.53 2.73 -2.89
CA LEU A 58 -11.66 3.46 -3.48
C LEU A 58 -12.58 4.04 -2.41
N MET A 59 -13.18 5.20 -2.66
CA MET A 59 -14.11 5.84 -1.71
C MET A 59 -15.47 5.13 -1.66
N SER A 60 -15.87 4.49 -2.76
CA SER A 60 -17.21 3.94 -2.91
C SER A 60 -17.17 2.59 -3.60
N SER A 61 -17.91 1.65 -3.03
CA SER A 61 -18.22 0.32 -3.56
C SER A 61 -19.29 0.32 -4.68
N SER A 62 -19.66 1.50 -5.20
CA SER A 62 -20.76 1.64 -6.16
C SER A 62 -20.46 1.01 -7.52
N LEU A 63 -21.24 -0.02 -7.86
CA LEU A 63 -21.12 -0.78 -9.11
C LEU A 63 -21.40 0.03 -10.37
N ALA A 64 -22.19 1.11 -10.25
CA ALA A 64 -22.50 2.01 -11.37
C ALA A 64 -21.27 2.81 -11.85
N ARG A 65 -20.12 2.68 -11.18
CA ARG A 65 -18.93 3.49 -11.39
C ARG A 65 -17.67 2.68 -11.73
N GLN A 66 -17.81 1.47 -12.28
CA GLN A 66 -16.68 0.59 -12.63
C GLN A 66 -15.54 1.33 -13.37
N GLN A 67 -15.86 2.01 -14.49
CA GLN A 67 -14.87 2.78 -15.27
C GLN A 67 -14.23 3.94 -14.49
N ARG A 68 -14.90 4.51 -13.49
CA ARG A 68 -14.31 5.51 -12.60
C ARG A 68 -13.36 4.83 -11.60
N GLY A 69 -13.78 3.70 -11.03
CA GLY A 69 -12.95 2.89 -10.13
C GLY A 69 -11.64 2.49 -10.79
N GLU A 70 -11.69 1.97 -12.02
CA GLU A 70 -10.50 1.62 -12.81
C GLU A 70 -9.58 2.83 -13.06
N ARG A 71 -10.14 4.01 -13.37
CA ARG A 71 -9.34 5.24 -13.52
C ARG A 71 -8.64 5.64 -12.21
N VAL A 72 -9.32 5.53 -11.08
CA VAL A 72 -8.73 5.82 -9.77
C VAL A 72 -7.67 4.77 -9.40
N LEU A 73 -7.89 3.49 -9.73
CA LEU A 73 -6.89 2.44 -9.54
C LEU A 73 -5.65 2.66 -10.42
N GLY A 74 -5.82 3.17 -11.64
CA GLY A 74 -4.71 3.60 -12.50
C GLY A 74 -3.92 4.77 -11.90
N ASP A 75 -4.61 5.78 -11.37
CA ASP A 75 -3.99 6.91 -10.64
C ASP A 75 -3.23 6.43 -9.39
N PHE A 76 -3.83 5.50 -8.65
CA PHE A 76 -3.19 4.84 -7.51
C PHE A 76 -1.94 4.05 -7.92
N ASN A 77 -1.96 3.34 -9.06
CA ASN A 77 -0.80 2.62 -9.59
C ASN A 77 0.34 3.55 -9.97
N GLU A 78 0.03 4.70 -10.59
CA GLU A 78 1.03 5.73 -10.90
C GLU A 78 1.65 6.30 -9.62
N TRP A 79 0.83 6.60 -8.61
CA TRP A 79 1.33 7.02 -7.31
C TRP A 79 2.22 5.95 -6.65
N LEU A 80 1.82 4.68 -6.69
CA LEU A 80 2.61 3.55 -6.19
C LEU A 80 4.01 3.56 -6.81
N ALA A 81 4.10 3.66 -8.14
CA ALA A 81 5.38 3.69 -8.86
C ALA A 81 6.35 4.78 -8.36
N GLY A 82 5.81 5.92 -7.93
CA GLY A 82 6.58 7.07 -7.42
C GLY A 82 6.89 7.03 -5.92
N THR A 83 6.42 6.03 -5.18
CA THR A 83 6.70 5.94 -3.72
C THR A 83 8.17 5.59 -3.46
N PRO A 84 8.77 6.09 -2.36
CA PRO A 84 10.17 5.83 -1.99
C PRO A 84 10.36 4.43 -1.36
N CYS A 85 9.53 3.47 -1.77
CA CYS A 85 9.51 2.11 -1.25
C CYS A 85 10.02 1.14 -2.32
N LYS A 86 10.86 0.18 -1.93
CA LYS A 86 11.46 -0.78 -2.88
C LYS A 86 10.42 -1.77 -3.38
N GLU A 87 9.73 -2.41 -2.44
CA GLU A 87 8.66 -3.36 -2.69
C GLU A 87 7.31 -2.74 -2.33
N ARG A 88 6.26 -3.10 -3.07
CA ARG A 88 4.90 -2.58 -2.87
C ARG A 88 3.92 -3.74 -2.91
N ILE A 89 3.20 -3.92 -1.81
CA ILE A 89 2.22 -4.98 -1.63
C ILE A 89 0.87 -4.32 -1.41
N VAL A 90 -0.14 -4.81 -2.13
CA VAL A 90 -1.52 -4.34 -2.02
C VAL A 90 -2.42 -5.52 -1.72
N VAL A 91 -3.34 -5.33 -0.78
CA VAL A 91 -4.48 -6.21 -0.56
C VAL A 91 -5.75 -5.39 -0.83
N GLY A 92 -6.79 -6.01 -1.39
CA GLY A 92 -8.08 -5.35 -1.60
C GLY A 92 -8.91 -5.23 -0.31
N GLY A 93 -9.65 -4.13 -0.16
CA GLY A 93 -10.62 -3.91 0.91
C GLY A 93 -12.08 -4.02 0.44
N ASN A 94 -13.04 -3.83 1.35
CA ASN A 94 -14.47 -3.94 1.05
C ASN A 94 -15.00 -2.78 0.18
N HIS A 95 -14.30 -1.64 0.12
CA HIS A 95 -14.65 -0.56 -0.80
C HIS A 95 -14.12 -0.78 -2.22
N ASP A 96 -13.19 -1.73 -2.41
CA ASP A 96 -12.49 -1.94 -3.68
C ASP A 96 -13.25 -2.88 -4.64
N ILE A 97 -14.59 -2.77 -4.70
CA ILE A 97 -15.41 -3.64 -5.55
C ILE A 97 -15.02 -3.53 -7.04
N ALA A 98 -14.59 -2.35 -7.49
CA ALA A 98 -14.13 -2.21 -8.88
C ALA A 98 -12.84 -3.00 -9.14
N LEU A 99 -11.94 -3.09 -8.16
CA LEU A 99 -10.74 -3.94 -8.21
C LEU A 99 -11.15 -5.42 -8.23
N GLN A 100 -12.05 -5.83 -7.34
CA GLN A 100 -12.56 -7.20 -7.27
C GLN A 100 -13.18 -7.66 -8.61
N ARG A 101 -13.91 -6.77 -9.28
CA ARG A 101 -14.61 -7.07 -10.54
C ARG A 101 -13.71 -7.25 -11.75
N LEU A 102 -12.51 -6.66 -11.74
CA LEU A 102 -11.53 -6.88 -12.80
C LEU A 102 -11.10 -8.35 -12.89
N GLY A 103 -11.19 -9.08 -11.78
CA GLY A 103 -10.54 -10.38 -11.64
C GLY A 103 -9.03 -10.22 -11.45
N MET A 104 -8.40 -11.26 -10.90
CA MET A 104 -7.02 -11.18 -10.42
C MET A 104 -6.00 -10.78 -11.51
N GLU A 105 -6.14 -11.33 -12.72
CA GLU A 105 -5.22 -11.07 -13.83
C GLU A 105 -5.25 -9.59 -14.24
N SER A 106 -6.42 -9.07 -14.64
CA SER A 106 -6.57 -7.66 -15.04
C SER A 106 -6.33 -6.69 -13.89
N ALA A 107 -6.66 -7.07 -12.65
CA ALA A 107 -6.34 -6.27 -11.47
C ALA A 107 -4.82 -6.14 -11.25
N GLN A 108 -4.07 -7.25 -11.41
CA GLN A 108 -2.62 -7.25 -11.31
C GLN A 108 -1.94 -6.51 -12.47
N GLU A 109 -2.48 -6.58 -13.68
CA GLU A 109 -2.02 -5.77 -14.82
C GLU A 109 -2.21 -4.27 -14.55
N LEU A 110 -3.40 -3.90 -14.05
CA LEU A 110 -3.71 -2.50 -13.71
C LEU A 110 -2.84 -1.98 -12.56
N LEU A 111 -2.60 -2.79 -11.54
CA LEU A 111 -1.75 -2.49 -10.39
C LEU A 111 -0.32 -3.03 -10.57
N SER A 112 0.23 -2.92 -11.78
CA SER A 112 1.55 -3.44 -12.17
C SER A 112 2.74 -2.91 -11.36
N SER A 113 2.60 -1.79 -10.64
CA SER A 113 3.64 -1.23 -9.79
C SER A 113 3.73 -1.92 -8.42
N ALA A 114 2.83 -2.86 -8.13
CA ALA A 114 2.77 -3.59 -6.87
C ALA A 114 2.46 -5.07 -7.10
N THR A 115 2.78 -5.90 -6.11
CA THR A 115 2.21 -7.26 -6.02
C THR A 115 0.85 -7.18 -5.34
N LEU A 116 -0.20 -7.54 -6.08
CA LEU A 116 -1.54 -7.69 -5.52
C LEU A 116 -1.66 -9.08 -4.90
N LEU A 117 -2.19 -9.15 -3.68
CA LEU A 117 -2.43 -10.42 -2.99
C LEU A 117 -3.93 -10.65 -2.79
N GLN A 118 -4.37 -11.87 -3.09
CA GLN A 118 -5.72 -12.36 -2.84
C GLN A 118 -5.62 -13.85 -2.51
N ASP A 119 -5.92 -14.22 -1.26
CA ASP A 119 -5.84 -15.61 -0.76
C ASP A 119 -4.47 -16.29 -1.03
N THR A 120 -3.42 -15.48 -1.15
CA THR A 120 -2.06 -15.88 -1.50
C THR A 120 -1.04 -15.14 -0.64
N PHE A 121 0.22 -15.54 -0.77
CA PHE A 121 1.35 -14.88 -0.15
C PHE A 121 2.45 -14.66 -1.18
N THR A 122 3.40 -13.78 -0.87
CA THR A 122 4.64 -13.61 -1.63
C THR A 122 5.84 -13.66 -0.69
N VAL A 123 7.01 -13.98 -1.24
CA VAL A 123 8.28 -13.94 -0.53
C VAL A 123 9.05 -12.74 -1.05
N LEU A 124 9.38 -11.81 -0.16
CA LEU A 124 10.12 -10.61 -0.52
C LEU A 124 11.60 -10.94 -0.75
N PRO A 125 12.23 -10.39 -1.80
CA PRO A 125 13.63 -10.67 -2.15
C PRO A 125 14.65 -10.09 -1.14
N LEU A 126 14.17 -9.39 -0.11
CA LEU A 126 14.96 -8.68 0.89
C LEU A 126 15.47 -9.59 2.03
N ALA A 127 15.19 -10.89 1.95
CA ALA A 127 15.80 -11.91 2.79
C ALA A 127 17.10 -12.41 2.13
N GLY A 128 18.16 -11.59 2.16
CA GLY A 128 19.50 -11.91 1.69
C GLY A 128 20.55 -11.26 2.56
#